data_AF-A0A2A2SB97-F1
#
_entry.id   AF-A0A2A2SB97-F1
#
_cell.length_a   1.000
_cell.length_b   1.000
_cell.length_c   1.000
_cell.angle_alpha   90.00
_cell.angle_beta   90.00
_cell.angle_gamma   90.00
#
_symmetry.space_group_name_H-M   'P 1'
#
loop_
_entity.id
_entity.type
_entity.pdbx_description
1 polymer ?
#
loop_
_entity_poly.entity_id
_entity_poly.type
_entity_poly.pdbx_seq_one_letter_code
_entity_poly.pdbx_strand_id
1 'polypeptide(L)'
;MNAYIYSAWFLDTAAHEADQDREWVACIGIAASSPDEAQRWGDILAQERSHRVLGDQFIRSSVELESDSDASDISDLPRIGAGDRASDALIGW
;
A
#
# COMPACT_ATOMS: atom_id res chain seq x y z
N MET A 1 10.49 -14.11 -9.78
CA MET A 1 9.95 -12.85 -9.22
C MET A 1 8.45 -13.00 -9.28
N ASN A 2 7.78 -12.86 -8.14
CA ASN A 2 6.34 -13.08 -8.00
C ASN A 2 5.67 -11.72 -7.82
N ALA A 3 4.39 -11.65 -8.17
CA ALA A 3 3.56 -10.49 -7.89
C ALA A 3 2.87 -10.69 -6.53
N TYR A 4 2.97 -9.66 -5.70
CA TYR A 4 2.35 -9.60 -4.39
C TYR A 4 1.41 -8.40 -4.33
N ILE A 5 0.28 -8.54 -3.65
CA ILE A 5 -0.60 -7.43 -3.34
C ILE A 5 -0.19 -6.92 -1.97
N TYR A 6 0.31 -5.69 -1.93
CA TYR A 6 0.59 -4.96 -0.71
C TYR A 6 -0.61 -4.08 -0.37
N SER A 7 -1.14 -4.23 0.84
CA SER A 7 -2.20 -3.39 1.38
C SER A 7 -1.66 -2.60 2.56
N ALA A 8 -1.88 -1.28 2.59
CA ALA A 8 -1.51 -0.41 3.70
C ALA A 8 -2.74 0.35 4.22
N TRP A 9 -2.90 0.34 5.53
CA TRP A 9 -3.96 1.07 6.22
C TRP A 9 -3.40 2.36 6.82
N PHE A 10 -4.11 3.45 6.58
CA PHE A 10 -3.78 4.77 7.05
C PHE A 10 -4.94 5.33 7.89
N LEU A 11 -4.59 6.20 8.85
CA LEU A 11 -5.53 6.97 9.63
C LEU A 11 -5.36 8.45 9.30
N ASP A 12 -6.40 9.10 8.79
CA ASP A 12 -6.48 10.56 8.75
C ASP A 12 -6.83 11.09 10.15
N THR A 13 -5.82 11.68 10.79
CA THR A 13 -5.93 12.27 12.13
C THR A 13 -6.58 13.66 12.12
N ALA A 14 -6.72 14.29 10.96
CA ALA A 14 -7.42 15.56 10.79
C ALA A 14 -8.92 15.38 10.51
N ALA A 15 -9.32 14.21 10.00
CA ALA A 15 -10.72 13.85 9.81
C ALA A 15 -11.49 13.74 11.13
N HIS A 16 -12.80 13.97 11.05
CA HIS A 16 -13.68 13.85 12.21
C HIS A 16 -13.76 12.39 12.68
N GLU A 17 -13.93 12.15 13.98
CA GLU A 17 -13.86 10.78 14.52
C GLU A 17 -14.95 9.84 14.00
N ALA A 18 -16.08 10.41 13.60
CA ALA A 18 -17.20 9.71 12.99
C ALA A 18 -17.12 9.63 11.46
N ASP A 19 -16.04 10.13 10.85
CA ASP A 19 -15.84 10.00 9.42
C ASP A 19 -15.53 8.54 9.08
N GLN A 20 -16.29 7.98 8.14
CA GLN A 20 -16.14 6.59 7.70
C GLN A 20 -14.83 6.39 6.93
N ASP A 21 -14.30 7.45 6.33
CA ASP A 21 -13.07 7.45 5.54
C ASP A 21 -11.86 7.86 6.40
N ARG A 22 -12.05 8.01 7.72
CA ARG A 22 -10.97 8.30 8.67
C ARG A 22 -9.89 7.22 8.65
N GLU A 23 -10.27 5.95 8.55
CA GLU A 23 -9.34 4.85 8.28
C GLU A 23 -9.57 4.38 6.84
N TRP A 24 -8.51 4.39 6.04
CA TRP A 24 -8.59 4.03 4.63
C TRP A 24 -7.43 3.11 4.24
N VAL A 25 -7.60 2.37 3.15
CA VAL A 25 -6.63 1.37 2.67
C VAL A 25 -6.17 1.70 1.25
N ALA A 26 -4.87 1.58 1.02
CA ALA A 26 -4.26 1.63 -0.31
C ALA A 26 -3.74 0.23 -0.69
N CYS A 27 -4.04 -0.22 -1.90
CA CYS A 27 -3.60 -1.52 -2.41
C CYS A 27 -2.74 -1.34 -3.67
N ILE A 28 -1.63 -2.08 -3.75
CA ILE A 28 -0.64 -1.94 -4.83
C ILE A 28 -0.03 -3.31 -5.15
N GLY A 29 0.29 -3.55 -6.42
CA GLY A 29 1.06 -4.72 -6.84
C GLY A 29 2.56 -4.46 -6.71
N ILE A 30 3.28 -5.33 -6.00
CA ILE A 30 4.74 -5.28 -5.87
C ILE A 30 5.34 -6.57 -6.47
N ALA A 31 6.17 -6.40 -7.50
CA ALA A 31 7.01 -7.47 -8.02
C ALA A 31 8.25 -7.64 -7.12
N ALA A 32 8.35 -8.78 -6.45
CA ALA A 32 9.44 -9.07 -5.50
C ALA A 32 9.89 -10.54 -5.56
N SER A 33 11.02 -10.83 -4.94
CA SER A 33 11.58 -12.19 -4.82
C SER A 33 10.95 -12.97 -3.68
N SER A 34 10.43 -12.28 -2.65
CA SER A 34 9.77 -12.88 -1.48
C SER A 34 8.65 -11.97 -0.93
N PRO A 35 7.71 -12.51 -0.15
CA PRO A 35 6.70 -11.70 0.52
C PRO A 35 7.34 -10.69 1.50
N ASP A 36 8.40 -11.08 2.20
CA ASP A 36 9.13 -10.18 3.12
C ASP A 36 9.74 -8.97 2.39
N GLU A 37 10.23 -9.16 1.16
CA GLU A 37 10.79 -8.09 0.34
C GLU A 37 9.68 -7.13 -0.14
N ALA A 38 8.55 -7.68 -0.61
CA ALA A 38 7.39 -6.89 -0.98
C ALA A 38 6.88 -6.06 0.21
N GLN A 39 6.73 -6.69 1.37
CA GLN A 39 6.27 -6.08 2.61
C GLN A 39 7.20 -4.95 3.03
N ARG A 40 8.51 -5.23 3.12
CA ARG A 40 9.51 -4.22 3.51
C ARG A 40 9.50 -3.02 2.56
N TRP A 41 9.42 -3.26 1.26
CA TRP A 41 9.41 -2.16 0.29
C TRP A 41 8.12 -1.34 0.36
N GLY A 42 6.96 -2.00 0.44
CA GLY A 42 5.69 -1.32 0.62
C GLY A 42 5.65 -0.49 1.90
N ASP A 43 6.19 -1.01 3.01
CA ASP A 43 6.24 -0.29 4.30
C ASP A 43 7.12 0.96 4.23
N ILE A 44 8.25 0.89 3.51
CA ILE A 44 9.09 2.07 3.28
C ILE A 44 8.28 3.14 2.55
N LEU A 45 7.62 2.78 1.45
CA LEU A 45 6.81 3.73 0.68
C LEU A 45 5.69 4.31 1.57
N ALA A 46 4.97 3.47 2.30
CA ALA A 46 3.82 3.88 3.12
C ALA A 46 4.25 4.85 4.24
N GLN A 47 5.34 4.54 4.94
CA GLN A 47 5.91 5.41 5.96
C GLN A 47 6.38 6.75 5.36
N GLU A 48 7.01 6.72 4.19
CA GLU A 48 7.41 7.94 3.51
C GLU A 48 6.21 8.84 3.17
N ARG A 49 5.08 8.27 2.72
CA ARG A 49 3.85 9.05 2.50
C ARG A 49 3.37 9.68 3.80
N SER A 50 3.25 8.91 4.89
CA SER A 50 2.81 9.47 6.19
C SER A 50 3.72 10.59 6.69
N HIS A 51 5.00 10.59 6.31
CA HIS A 51 5.89 11.72 6.59
C HIS A 51 5.65 12.93 5.67
N ARG A 52 5.18 12.72 4.44
CA ARG A 52 4.89 13.79 3.46
C ARG A 52 3.52 14.42 3.63
N VAL A 53 2.50 13.63 3.98
CA VAL A 53 1.10 14.05 4.08
C VAL A 53 0.77 14.32 5.55
N LEU A 54 0.65 15.61 5.90
CA LEU A 54 0.24 16.01 7.24
C LEU A 54 -1.16 15.50 7.54
N GLY A 55 -1.29 14.73 8.63
CA GLY A 55 -2.56 14.16 9.05
C GLY A 55 -2.67 12.66 8.77
N ASP A 56 -1.92 12.13 7.81
CA ASP A 56 -1.91 10.70 7.50
C ASP A 56 -0.95 9.93 8.41
N GLN A 57 -1.47 8.93 9.12
CA GLN A 57 -0.68 8.03 9.95
C GLN A 57 -0.76 6.60 9.40
N PHE A 58 0.40 6.02 9.05
CA PHE A 58 0.50 4.60 8.73
C PHE A 58 0.21 3.74 9.98
N ILE A 59 -0.74 2.82 9.86
CA ILE A 59 -1.18 1.95 10.97
C ILE A 59 -0.53 0.58 10.86
N ARG A 60 -0.75 -0.08 9.72
CA ARG A 60 -0.34 -1.46 9.46
C ARG A 60 -0.36 -1.74 7.96
N SER A 61 0.13 -2.91 7.61
CA SER A 61 0.14 -3.42 6.25
C SER A 61 0.07 -4.93 6.22
N SER A 62 -0.24 -5.47 5.06
CA SER A 62 -0.22 -6.89 4.76
C SER A 62 0.26 -7.12 3.34
N VAL A 63 0.77 -8.32 3.11
CA VAL A 63 1.17 -8.81 1.80
C VAL A 63 0.54 -10.16 1.55
N GLU A 64 -0.04 -10.31 0.36
CA GLU A 64 -0.62 -11.54 -0.13
C GLU A 64 -0.03 -11.87 -1.49
N LEU A 65 0.08 -13.16 -1.82
CA LEU A 65 0.48 -13.57 -3.16
C LEU A 65 -0.68 -13.29 -4.12
N GLU A 66 -0.40 -12.67 -5.27
CA GLU A 66 -1.45 -12.26 -6.21
C GLU A 66 -2.32 -13.43 -6.68
N SER A 67 -1.72 -14.63 -6.85
CA SER A 67 -2.43 -15.84 -7.25
C SER A 67 -3.41 -16.37 -6.19
N ASP A 68 -3.21 -15.99 -4.93
CA ASP A 68 -3.96 -16.50 -3.79
C ASP A 68 -5.00 -15.48 -3.30
N SER A 69 -5.08 -14.32 -3.96
CA SER A 69 -6.03 -13.26 -3.61
C SER A 69 -7.44 -13.58 -4.11
N ASP A 70 -8.42 -13.41 -3.22
CA ASP A 70 -9.85 -13.48 -3.56
C ASP A 70 -10.35 -12.21 -4.28
N ALA A 71 -9.49 -11.20 -4.47
CA ALA A 71 -9.85 -9.96 -5.14
C ALA A 71 -10.17 -10.20 -6.62
N SER A 72 -11.44 -9.93 -6.99
CA SER A 72 -11.98 -10.29 -8.31
C SER A 72 -11.48 -9.39 -9.46
N ASP A 73 -10.88 -8.24 -9.16
CA ASP A 73 -10.32 -7.33 -10.16
C ASP A 73 -9.06 -6.62 -9.65
N ILE A 74 -7.92 -7.25 -9.92
CA ILE A 74 -6.57 -6.76 -9.59
C ILE A 74 -5.84 -6.24 -10.85
N SER A 75 -6.55 -6.18 -11.98
CA SER A 75 -6.03 -5.74 -13.29
C SER A 75 -5.52 -4.31 -13.24
N ASP A 76 -6.29 -3.47 -12.54
CA ASP A 76 -6.11 -2.01 -12.49
C ASP A 76 -5.26 -1.56 -11.31
N LEU A 77 -4.79 -2.49 -10.48
CA LEU A 77 -3.88 -2.16 -9.37
C LEU A 77 -2.57 -1.59 -9.93
N PRO A 78 -2.10 -0.44 -9.42
CA PRO A 78 -0.77 0.05 -9.74
C PRO A 78 0.32 -0.98 -9.43
N ARG A 79 1.26 -1.17 -10.36
CA ARG A 79 2.33 -2.19 -10.24
C ARG A 79 3.70 -1.55 -10.25
N ILE A 80 4.53 -1.94 -9.28
CA ILE A 80 5.90 -1.45 -9.11
C ILE A 80 6.84 -2.61 -8.78
N GLY A 81 8.13 -2.48 -9.08
CA GLY A 81 9.16 -3.40 -8.61
C GLY A 81 9.61 -3.05 -7.18
N ALA A 82 10.00 -4.07 -6.41
CA ALA A 82 10.69 -3.86 -5.15
C ALA A 82 12.00 -3.09 -5.40
N GLY A 83 12.17 -1.95 -4.71
CA GLY A 83 13.31 -1.04 -4.89
C GLY A 83 13.15 0.00 -5.99
N ASP A 84 12.08 -0.05 -6.79
CA ASP A 84 11.80 0.97 -7.80
C ASP A 84 11.23 2.23 -7.16
N ARG A 85 11.75 3.39 -7.59
CA ARG A 85 11.19 4.67 -7.16
C ARG A 85 9.79 4.85 -7.75
N ALA A 86 8.78 4.95 -6.89
CA ALA A 86 7.40 5.19 -7.28
C ALA A 86 6.88 6.50 -6.68
N SER A 87 6.13 7.27 -7.47
CA SER A 87 5.49 8.51 -7.01
C SER A 87 4.09 8.23 -6.48
N ASP A 88 3.62 8.94 -5.46
CA ASP A 88 2.27 8.78 -4.89
C ASP A 88 1.16 8.72 -5.97
N ALA A 89 1.24 9.54 -7.02
CA ALA A 89 0.30 9.53 -8.14
C ALA A 89 0.32 8.25 -9.00
N LEU A 90 1.48 7.60 -9.11
CA LEU A 90 1.63 6.30 -9.76
C LEU A 90 1.02 5.21 -8.88
N ILE A 91 1.25 5.29 -7.57
CA ILE A 91 0.79 4.27 -6.64
C ILE A 91 -0.71 4.44 -6.29
N GLY A 92 -1.32 5.58 -6.65
CA GLY A 92 -2.76 5.81 -6.50
C GLY A 92 -3.16 6.14 -5.07
N TRP A 93 -2.26 6.75 -4.31
CA TRP A 93 -2.46 7.12 -2.90
C TRP A 93 -2.90 8.57 -2.77
#